data_AF-A0A4R5LU59-F1
#
_entry.id   AF-A0A4R5LU59-F1
#
_cell.length_a   1.000
_cell.length_b   1.000
_cell.length_c   1.000
_cell.angle_alpha   90.00
_cell.angle_beta   90.00
_cell.angle_gamma   90.00
#
_symmetry.space_group_name_H-M   'P 1'
#
loop_
_entity.id
_entity.type
_entity.pdbx_description
1 polymer ?
#
loop_
_entity_poly.entity_id
_entity_poly.type
_entity_poly.pdbx_seq_one_letter_code
_entity_poly.pdbx_strand_id
1 'polypeptide(L)'
;MTEAPRPLTDWFGVELTAGLLADMRTADYRQALDDHGLILIRGRSLTPARQLQLSNVFGKADIYPIEALRHPDCPELIVLSASSGEQLPEGDPRGDEVVGSFSWLDR
;
A
#
# COMPACT_ATOMS: atom_id res chain seq x y z
N MET A 1 14.37 -10.10 -21.61
CA MET A 1 14.46 -8.62 -21.54
C MET A 1 14.11 -8.24 -20.13
N THR A 2 15.05 -7.67 -19.38
CA THR A 2 14.80 -7.17 -18.02
C THR A 2 14.14 -5.79 -18.16
N GLU A 3 12.95 -5.64 -17.60
CA GLU A 3 12.23 -4.37 -17.57
C GLU A 3 12.97 -3.41 -16.62
N ALA A 4 13.02 -2.10 -16.92
CA ALA A 4 13.73 -1.11 -16.09
C ALA A 4 12.76 -0.37 -15.15
N PRO A 5 13.20 0.04 -13.94
CA PRO A 5 12.41 0.93 -13.09
C PRO A 5 12.06 2.23 -13.83
N ARG A 6 10.83 2.73 -13.67
CA ARG A 6 10.38 3.97 -14.33
C ARG A 6 10.18 5.08 -13.31
N PRO A 7 10.86 6.23 -13.44
CA PRO A 7 10.58 7.37 -12.55
C PRO A 7 9.11 7.79 -12.62
N LEU A 8 8.52 8.13 -11.47
CA LEU A 8 7.15 8.68 -11.41
C LEU A 8 7.15 10.18 -11.70
N THR A 9 8.19 10.86 -11.23
CA THR A 9 8.47 12.27 -11.48
C THR A 9 9.98 12.46 -11.68
N ASP A 10 10.40 13.67 -12.01
CA ASP A 10 11.83 14.00 -12.17
C ASP A 10 12.61 13.98 -10.85
N TRP A 11 11.93 14.01 -9.70
CA TRP A 11 12.56 14.26 -8.40
C TRP A 11 12.33 13.16 -7.37
N PHE A 12 11.22 12.42 -7.50
CA PHE A 12 10.74 11.53 -6.45
C PHE A 12 9.88 10.42 -7.05
N GLY A 13 9.99 9.25 -6.44
CA GLY A 13 9.15 8.11 -6.75
C GLY A 13 9.63 7.29 -7.95
N VAL A 14 9.51 5.98 -7.82
CA VAL A 14 9.78 5.01 -8.89
C VAL A 14 8.65 4.00 -9.01
N GLU A 15 8.34 3.60 -10.23
CA GLU A 15 7.42 2.51 -10.53
C GLU A 15 8.18 1.21 -10.79
N LEU A 16 7.75 0.14 -10.11
CA LEU A 16 8.21 -1.22 -10.30
C LEU A 16 7.05 -2.10 -10.79
N THR A 17 7.26 -2.80 -11.90
CA THR A 17 6.28 -3.70 -12.51
C THR A 17 6.44 -5.14 -12.01
N ALA A 18 5.39 -5.97 -12.20
CA ALA A 18 5.38 -7.36 -11.75
C ALA A 18 6.57 -8.21 -12.25
N GLY A 19 7.10 -7.91 -13.43
CA GLY A 19 8.29 -8.57 -14.00
C GLY A 19 9.56 -8.21 -13.24
N LEU A 20 9.76 -6.92 -12.94
CA LEU A 20 10.91 -6.44 -12.18
C LEU A 20 10.93 -7.00 -10.74
N LEU A 21 9.76 -7.08 -10.10
CA LEU A 21 9.63 -7.60 -8.73
C LEU A 21 10.00 -9.09 -8.57
N ALA A 22 9.96 -9.88 -9.64
CA ALA A 22 10.25 -11.31 -9.57
C ALA A 22 11.73 -11.59 -9.27
N ASP A 23 12.60 -10.68 -9.71
CA ASP A 23 14.06 -10.84 -9.62
C ASP A 23 14.70 -9.99 -8.51
N MET A 24 13.94 -9.08 -7.89
CA MET A 24 14.44 -8.18 -6.85
C MET A 24 14.65 -8.89 -5.51
N ARG A 25 15.81 -8.66 -4.89
CA ARG A 25 16.13 -9.06 -3.52
C ARG A 25 15.70 -7.96 -2.54
N THR A 26 15.59 -8.32 -1.27
CA THR A 26 15.26 -7.40 -0.17
C THR A 26 16.10 -6.12 -0.19
N ALA A 27 17.43 -6.22 -0.41
CA ALA A 27 18.32 -5.08 -0.46
C ALA A 27 17.99 -4.11 -1.62
N ASP A 28 17.52 -4.65 -2.74
CA ASP A 28 17.22 -3.87 -3.94
C ASP A 28 15.96 -3.01 -3.71
N TYR A 29 14.98 -3.50 -2.94
CA TYR A 29 13.81 -2.72 -2.52
C TYR A 29 14.16 -1.58 -1.57
N ARG A 30 15.06 -1.83 -0.60
CA ARG A 30 15.47 -0.79 0.36
C ARG A 30 16.25 0.31 -0.33
N GLN A 31 17.20 -0.07 -1.19
CA GLN A 31 17.96 0.91 -1.98
C GLN A 31 17.03 1.74 -2.87
N ALA A 32 16.06 1.11 -3.56
CA ALA A 32 15.10 1.86 -4.36
C ALA A 32 14.25 2.84 -3.51
N LEU A 33 13.91 2.48 -2.27
CA LEU A 33 13.20 3.37 -1.37
C LEU A 33 14.10 4.51 -0.89
N ASP A 34 15.36 4.23 -0.56
CA ASP A 34 16.33 5.25 -0.12
C ASP A 34 16.64 6.25 -1.26
N ASP A 35 16.75 5.77 -2.50
CA ASP A 35 17.09 6.58 -3.68
C ASP A 35 15.91 7.43 -4.16
N HIS A 36 14.68 6.89 -4.10
CA HIS A 36 13.51 7.51 -4.72
C HIS A 36 12.46 8.01 -3.72
N GLY A 37 12.54 7.60 -2.46
CA GLY A 37 11.63 7.98 -1.37
C GLY A 37 10.19 7.44 -1.47
N LEU A 38 9.77 6.98 -2.64
CA LEU A 38 8.49 6.29 -2.86
C LEU A 38 8.63 5.20 -3.92
N ILE A 39 7.96 4.08 -3.69
CA ILE A 39 7.87 2.98 -4.63
C ILE A 39 6.39 2.74 -4.96
N LEU A 40 6.04 2.81 -6.24
CA LEU A 40 4.77 2.36 -6.76
C LEU A 40 4.91 0.97 -7.37
N ILE A 41 4.11 0.02 -6.91
CA ILE A 41 4.12 -1.36 -7.39
C ILE A 41 2.89 -1.59 -8.29
N ARG A 42 3.10 -2.00 -9.54
CA ARG A 42 2.01 -2.27 -10.52
C ARG A 42 2.00 -3.72 -11.01
N GLY A 43 0.80 -4.18 -11.38
CA GLY A 43 0.60 -5.46 -12.07
C GLY A 43 0.53 -6.70 -11.18
N ARG A 44 0.35 -6.54 -9.86
CA ARG A 44 0.11 -7.66 -8.94
C ARG A 44 -1.18 -7.44 -8.16
N SER A 45 -1.99 -8.50 -8.05
CA SER A 45 -3.04 -8.58 -7.03
C SER A 45 -2.38 -8.79 -5.67
N LEU A 46 -2.59 -7.84 -4.77
CA LEU A 46 -2.03 -7.84 -3.42
C LEU A 46 -3.08 -8.41 -2.46
N THR A 47 -2.87 -9.63 -1.98
CA THR A 47 -3.65 -10.17 -0.86
C THR A 47 -3.07 -9.64 0.46
N PRO A 48 -3.84 -9.61 1.57
CA PRO A 48 -3.31 -9.17 2.87
C PRO A 48 -2.01 -9.88 3.27
N ALA A 49 -1.96 -11.22 3.13
CA ALA A 49 -0.76 -11.99 3.42
C ALA A 49 0.46 -11.59 2.56
N ARG A 50 0.24 -11.29 1.26
CA ARG A 50 1.31 -10.83 0.37
C ARG A 50 1.75 -9.40 0.69
N GLN A 51 0.82 -8.54 1.08
CA GLN A 51 1.14 -7.20 1.55
C GLN A 51 2.04 -7.26 2.78
N LEU A 52 1.70 -8.09 3.78
CA LEU A 52 2.52 -8.26 4.97
C LEU A 52 3.93 -8.82 4.63
N GLN A 53 4.01 -9.82 3.75
CA GLN A 53 5.29 -10.35 3.27
C GLN A 53 6.16 -9.27 2.63
N LEU A 54 5.57 -8.43 1.78
CA LEU A 54 6.27 -7.30 1.18
C LEU A 54 6.69 -6.27 2.22
N SER A 55 5.81 -5.88 3.15
CA SER A 55 6.14 -4.91 4.20
C SER A 55 7.33 -5.36 5.05
N ASN A 56 7.46 -6.67 5.32
CA ASN A 56 8.57 -7.24 6.08
C ASN A 56 9.95 -7.08 5.41
N VAL A 57 10.00 -6.75 4.12
CA VAL A 57 11.24 -6.37 3.42
C VAL A 57 11.87 -5.10 4.02
N PHE A 58 11.04 -4.19 4.52
CA PHE A 58 11.45 -2.90 5.07
C PHE A 58 11.66 -2.95 6.60
N GLY A 59 11.20 -4.00 7.27
CA GLY A 59 11.34 -4.18 8.71
C GLY A 59 10.14 -4.92 9.27
N LYS A 60 10.22 -5.34 10.53
CA LYS A 60 9.10 -6.00 11.19
C LYS A 60 7.93 -5.03 11.36
N ALA A 61 6.73 -5.43 10.94
CA ALA A 61 5.52 -4.67 11.21
C ALA A 61 5.17 -4.71 12.71
N ASP A 62 4.89 -3.54 13.29
CA ASP A 62 4.35 -3.42 14.64
C ASP A 62 2.82 -3.40 14.62
N ILE A 63 2.20 -3.93 15.68
CA ILE A 63 0.74 -3.95 15.80
C ILE A 63 0.24 -2.55 16.18
N TYR A 64 -0.65 -1.98 15.36
CA TYR A 64 -1.23 -0.67 15.61
C TYR A 64 -2.09 -0.67 16.89
N PRO A 65 -2.02 0.33 17.78
CA PRO A 65 -2.70 0.28 19.08
C PRO A 65 -4.23 0.31 19.00
N ILE A 66 -4.82 0.91 17.96
CA ILE A 66 -6.28 0.98 17.78
C ILE A 66 -6.77 -0.31 17.12
N GLU A 67 -7.38 -1.19 17.91
CA GLU A 67 -7.83 -2.51 17.45
C GLU A 67 -8.89 -2.43 16.34
N ALA A 68 -9.79 -1.45 16.39
CA ALA A 68 -10.84 -1.25 15.38
C ALA A 68 -10.31 -0.96 13.97
N LEU A 69 -9.04 -0.56 13.84
CA LEU A 69 -8.39 -0.32 12.55
C LEU A 69 -7.66 -1.54 12.00
N ARG A 70 -7.48 -2.60 12.79
CA ARG A 70 -6.70 -3.76 12.38
C ARG A 70 -7.51 -4.63 11.42
N HIS A 71 -6.83 -5.24 10.45
CA HIS A 71 -7.44 -6.28 9.65
C HIS A 71 -7.75 -7.51 10.53
N PRO A 72 -8.96 -8.10 10.46
CA PRO A 72 -9.40 -9.17 11.36
C PRO A 72 -8.51 -10.41 11.30
N ASP A 73 -8.08 -10.78 10.09
CA ASP A 73 -7.22 -11.96 9.87
C ASP A 73 -5.72 -11.64 9.80
N CYS A 74 -5.33 -10.35 9.86
CA CYS A 74 -3.94 -9.92 9.71
C CYS A 74 -3.67 -8.67 10.57
N PRO A 75 -3.53 -8.84 11.90
CA PRO A 75 -3.51 -7.71 12.84
C PRO A 75 -2.39 -6.67 12.64
N GLU A 76 -1.33 -7.03 11.92
CA GLU A 76 -0.24 -6.15 11.48
C GLU A 76 -0.67 -5.11 10.43
N LEU A 77 -1.78 -5.35 9.73
CA LEU A 77 -2.31 -4.44 8.73
C LEU A 77 -3.39 -3.56 9.32
N ILE A 78 -3.35 -2.27 8.95
CA ILE A 78 -4.44 -1.34 9.18
C ILE A 78 -5.35 -1.27 7.95
N VAL A 79 -6.65 -1.15 8.17
CA VAL A 79 -7.66 -0.94 7.12
C VAL A 79 -8.08 0.52 7.16
N LEU A 80 -7.70 1.26 6.12
CA LEU A 80 -8.19 2.61 5.88
C LEU A 80 -9.29 2.53 4.82
N SER A 81 -10.53 2.75 5.25
CA SER A 81 -11.73 2.66 4.42
C SER A 81 -12.56 3.91 4.59
N ALA A 82 -13.01 4.48 3.46
CA ALA A 82 -13.96 5.60 3.44
C ALA A 82 -15.35 5.20 3.92
N SER A 83 -15.73 3.95 3.68
CA SER A 83 -17.03 3.44 4.02
C SER A 83 -16.96 2.68 5.32
N SER A 84 -18.05 2.74 6.08
CA SER A 84 -18.34 1.87 7.21
C SER A 84 -18.54 0.39 6.81
N GLY A 85 -17.94 -0.05 5.70
CA GLY A 85 -18.12 -1.37 5.10
C GLY A 85 -19.06 -1.40 3.89
N GLU A 86 -19.65 -0.28 3.47
CA GLU A 86 -20.50 -0.23 2.26
C GLU A 86 -19.66 0.00 0.99
N GLN A 87 -19.88 -0.81 -0.05
CA GLN A 87 -19.31 -0.54 -1.37
C GLN A 87 -19.96 0.70 -1.97
N LEU A 88 -19.16 1.66 -2.44
CA LEU A 88 -19.67 2.80 -3.20
C LEU A 88 -20.31 2.30 -4.51
N PRO A 89 -21.47 2.85 -4.92
CA PRO A 89 -22.07 2.53 -6.21
C PRO A 89 -21.14 2.91 -7.36
N GLU A 90 -21.06 2.05 -8.37
CA GLU A 90 -20.30 2.34 -9.59
C GLU A 90 -20.92 3.55 -10.30
N GLY A 91 -20.18 4.67 -10.36
CA GLY A 91 -20.60 5.91 -11.03
C GLY A 91 -21.25 6.99 -10.16
N ASP A 92 -20.96 7.07 -8.85
CA ASP A 92 -21.46 8.15 -7.99
C ASP A 92 -21.06 9.55 -8.53
N PRO A 93 -22.02 10.38 -8.98
CA PRO A 93 -21.76 11.66 -9.61
C PRO A 93 -21.43 12.79 -8.63
N ARG A 94 -21.48 12.55 -7.30
CA ARG A 94 -21.29 13.61 -6.30
C ARG A 94 -19.84 14.10 -6.23
N GLY A 95 -18.86 13.24 -6.53
CA GLY A 95 -17.44 13.61 -6.43
C GLY A 95 -17.02 14.07 -5.03
N ASP A 96 -17.85 13.84 -4.01
CA ASP A 96 -17.59 14.19 -2.62
C ASP A 96 -16.56 13.19 -2.07
N GLU A 97 -15.28 13.42 -2.37
CA GLU A 97 -14.12 12.67 -1.88
C GLU A 97 -13.89 12.89 -0.36
N VAL A 98 -14.91 12.79 0.48
CA VAL A 98 -14.67 12.53 1.91
C VAL A 98 -14.39 11.02 2.05
N VAL A 99 -13.18 10.63 1.65
CA VAL A 99 -12.72 9.22 1.60
C VAL A 99 -12.24 8.72 2.98
N GLY A 100 -12.72 9.32 4.07
CA GLY A 100 -12.29 8.95 5.41
C GLY A 100 -13.26 9.43 6.48
N SER A 101 -14.14 8.52 6.94
CA SER A 101 -14.72 8.65 8.27
C SER A 101 -13.72 8.05 9.26
N PHE A 102 -13.11 8.90 10.08
CA PHE A 102 -12.34 8.44 11.23
C PHE A 102 -13.31 8.24 12.39
N SER A 103 -13.73 7.00 12.63
CA SER A 103 -14.70 6.65 13.68
C SER A 103 -14.28 7.01 15.12
N TRP A 104 -13.07 7.56 15.33
CA TRP A 104 -12.57 8.04 16.62
C TRP A 104 -12.66 9.57 16.80
N LEU A 105 -13.16 10.32 15.81
CA LEU A 105 -13.44 11.76 15.97
C LEU A 105 -14.84 12.03 16.55
N ASP A 106 -15.70 11.02 16.66
CA ASP A 106 -17.03 11.14 17.27
C ASP A 106 -16.98 11.00 18.81
N ARG A 107 -16.21 11.89 19.47
CA ARG A 107 -16.26 12.05 20.94
C ARG A 107 -17.17 13.20 21.35
#